data_AF-A0A2W2DC71-F1
#
_entry.id   AF-A0A2W2DC71-F1
#
_cell.length_a   1.000
_cell.length_b   1.000
_cell.length_c   1.000
_cell.angle_alpha   90.00
_cell.angle_beta   90.00
_cell.angle_gamma   90.00
#
_symmetry.space_group_name_H-M   'P 1'
#
loop_
_entity.id
_entity.type
_entity.pdbx_description
1 polymer ?
#
loop_
_entity_poly.entity_id
_entity_poly.type
_entity_poly.pdbx_seq_one_letter_code
_entity_poly.pdbx_strand_id
1 'polypeptide(L)'
;MDRPATDPPTDPRAEPVAAAGSSVEAVFREERGRLLAALVRRFGDLDLAEEVTSEAIEAALVHWPVSGVPPKPGAWLMTTARRRAVDRLRRDRAYAARLALLQVEADRAAGAPPAGPDGELPDERLQLFFTCAHPALPAEDRVALTLRCLAGLTTPEVARTFLLPQATMAKRIVRAKNKIRQARIPFRVPDAHELPERLPGVLQVIYSIFTEGYAASSGPDLQRLDLAEEAIRLARILRRLLPGEREVAGLLALMLLIHARRAARIGPGGELVLLDEQDRGRWDRTMIEEGQTLVVAALTGGPPGFYGVQAAIAALHDEAADVATTDWPQIVALYDVLLSIDPSPVIALNRAVAVALRDGPEQGLALLDELAGEPRLRGYPPYATARAELLWRLGRGPEAAAAYREALALAGTEPERAHLRRRLRECEAAG
;
A
#
# COMPACT_ATOMS: atom_id res chain seq x y z
N MET A 1 -52.78 34.53 -29.79
CA MET A 1 -52.53 34.93 -28.39
C MET A 1 -52.02 33.68 -27.70
N ASP A 2 -50.71 33.45 -27.76
CA ASP A 2 -50.03 32.60 -26.77
C ASP A 2 -48.52 32.84 -26.85
N ARG A 3 -47.93 33.16 -25.70
CA ARG A 3 -46.52 33.53 -25.51
C ARG A 3 -45.66 32.26 -25.43
N PRO A 4 -44.39 32.30 -25.88
CA PRO A 4 -43.44 31.24 -25.54
C PRO A 4 -43.03 31.39 -24.06
N ALA A 5 -43.01 30.28 -23.34
CA ALA A 5 -42.46 30.19 -21.98
C ALA A 5 -40.93 30.22 -22.05
N THR A 6 -40.34 31.21 -21.38
CA THR A 6 -38.91 31.37 -21.12
C THR A 6 -38.42 30.34 -20.10
N ASP A 7 -37.37 29.59 -20.44
CA ASP A 7 -36.57 28.82 -19.48
C ASP A 7 -35.91 29.75 -18.44
N PRO A 8 -35.81 29.33 -17.16
CA PRO A 8 -35.07 30.08 -16.16
C PRO A 8 -33.54 29.93 -16.38
N PRO A 9 -32.73 30.95 -16.02
CA PRO A 9 -31.29 30.90 -16.20
C PRO A 9 -30.66 29.90 -15.22
N THR A 10 -29.88 28.97 -15.76
CA THR A 10 -29.00 28.08 -14.99
C THR A 10 -27.91 28.92 -14.34
N ASP A 11 -27.85 28.93 -13.01
CA ASP A 11 -26.81 29.63 -12.24
C ASP A 11 -25.46 28.92 -12.42
N PRO A 12 -24.44 29.56 -13.04
CA PRO A 12 -23.14 28.93 -13.27
C PRO A 12 -22.24 28.92 -12.01
N ARG A 13 -22.78 29.20 -10.82
CA ARG A 13 -22.00 29.25 -9.56
C ARG A 13 -22.19 28.05 -8.63
N ALA A 14 -22.94 27.02 -9.04
CA ALA A 14 -23.16 25.83 -8.24
C ALA A 14 -22.26 24.65 -8.65
N GLU A 15 -20.95 24.87 -8.78
CA GLU A 15 -19.82 23.91 -8.63
C GLU A 15 -18.52 24.69 -8.92
N PRO A 16 -17.61 24.89 -7.93
CA PRO A 16 -16.70 23.85 -7.46
C PRO A 16 -16.28 24.03 -5.97
N VAL A 17 -17.04 23.45 -5.03
CA VAL A 17 -16.59 23.36 -3.62
C VAL A 17 -16.00 21.98 -3.32
N ALA A 18 -16.47 20.93 -4.01
CA ALA A 18 -15.96 19.57 -3.85
C ALA A 18 -14.56 19.35 -4.46
N ALA A 19 -14.25 19.97 -5.61
CA ALA A 19 -12.95 19.86 -6.27
C ALA A 19 -11.83 20.66 -5.57
N ALA A 20 -12.18 21.76 -4.89
CA ALA A 20 -11.22 22.54 -4.10
C ALA A 20 -10.89 21.84 -2.76
N GLY A 21 -11.86 21.16 -2.15
CA GLY A 21 -11.67 20.37 -0.92
C GLY A 21 -10.69 19.21 -1.10
N SER A 22 -10.72 18.50 -2.23
CA SER A 22 -9.81 17.38 -2.51
C SER A 22 -8.36 17.83 -2.73
N SER A 23 -8.14 19.00 -3.33
CA SER A 23 -6.80 19.58 -3.49
C SER A 23 -6.22 20.04 -2.15
N VAL A 24 -7.04 20.61 -1.26
CA VAL A 24 -6.59 21.07 0.06
C VAL A 24 -6.25 19.90 0.97
N GLU A 25 -7.08 18.85 0.99
CA GLU A 25 -6.81 17.64 1.76
C GLU A 25 -5.54 16.93 1.30
N ALA A 26 -5.32 16.81 -0.02
CA ALA A 26 -4.11 16.24 -0.58
C ALA A 26 -2.84 17.04 -0.20
N VAL A 27 -2.92 18.37 -0.27
CA VAL A 27 -1.83 19.28 0.19
C VAL A 27 -1.58 19.10 1.68
N PHE A 28 -2.63 19.06 2.51
CA PHE A 28 -2.48 18.83 3.95
C PHE A 28 -1.84 17.46 4.25
N ARG A 29 -2.21 16.41 3.51
CA ARG A 29 -1.65 15.06 3.70
C ARG A 29 -0.18 15.00 3.32
N GLU A 30 0.20 15.65 2.22
CA GLU A 30 1.60 15.78 1.79
C GLU A 30 2.43 16.59 2.79
N GLU A 31 1.95 17.78 3.19
CA GLU A 31 2.62 18.66 4.14
C GLU A 31 2.71 18.05 5.53
N ARG A 32 1.69 17.31 6.00
CA ARG A 32 1.71 16.61 7.29
C ARG A 32 2.85 15.59 7.35
N GLY A 33 3.03 14.80 6.30
CA GLY A 33 4.08 13.78 6.24
C GLY A 33 5.48 14.40 6.28
N ARG A 34 5.71 15.46 5.50
CA ARG A 34 6.97 16.21 5.50
C ARG A 34 7.24 16.90 6.85
N LEU A 35 6.21 17.50 7.44
CA LEU A 35 6.30 18.16 8.76
C LEU A 35 6.68 17.17 9.85
N LEU A 36 5.98 16.03 9.93
CA LEU A 36 6.28 14.99 10.91
C LEU A 36 7.73 14.51 10.76
N ALA A 37 8.16 14.19 9.54
CA ALA A 37 9.51 13.70 9.29
C ALA A 37 10.60 14.69 9.73
N ALA A 38 10.41 15.96 9.40
CA ALA A 38 11.34 17.03 9.78
C ALA A 38 11.38 17.25 11.31
N LEU A 39 10.24 17.15 12.00
CA LEU A 39 10.18 17.29 13.46
C LEU A 39 10.78 16.07 14.18
N VAL A 40 10.57 14.86 13.64
CA VAL A 40 11.20 13.64 14.16
C VAL A 40 12.72 13.72 14.04
N ARG A 41 13.23 14.15 12.88
CA ARG A 41 14.68 14.36 12.70
C ARG A 41 15.25 15.35 13.72
N ARG A 42 14.51 16.43 13.98
CA ARG A 42 14.95 17.51 14.86
C ARG A 42 14.93 17.11 16.34
N PHE A 43 13.87 16.47 16.80
CA PHE A 43 13.66 16.19 18.22
C PHE A 43 14.07 14.78 18.65
N GLY A 44 14.25 13.85 17.70
CA GLY A 44 14.55 12.45 17.99
C GLY A 44 13.44 11.73 18.77
N ASP A 45 12.21 12.26 18.74
CA ASP A 45 11.08 11.76 19.50
C ASP A 45 9.81 11.76 18.65
N LEU A 46 9.36 10.55 18.29
CA LEU A 46 8.20 10.34 17.42
C LEU A 46 6.87 10.74 18.09
N ASP A 47 6.75 10.58 19.41
CA ASP A 47 5.53 10.98 20.13
C ASP A 47 5.40 12.50 20.16
N LEU A 48 6.47 13.18 20.58
CA LEU A 48 6.48 14.65 20.59
C LEU A 48 6.21 15.22 19.20
N ALA A 49 6.89 14.68 18.18
CA ALA A 49 6.73 15.15 16.81
C ALA A 49 5.30 14.95 16.28
N GLU A 50 4.64 13.83 16.60
CA GLU A 50 3.26 13.59 16.18
C GLU A 50 2.25 14.52 16.86
N GLU A 51 2.41 14.76 18.17
CA GLU A 51 1.59 15.69 18.93
C GLU A 51 1.69 17.10 18.31
N VAL A 52 2.91 17.63 18.17
CA VAL A 52 3.09 19.01 17.69
C VAL A 52 2.77 19.18 16.20
N THR A 53 2.88 18.11 15.40
CA THR A 53 2.37 18.07 14.02
C THR A 53 0.85 18.23 14.03
N SER A 54 0.16 17.46 14.87
CA SER A 54 -1.31 17.47 14.94
C SER A 54 -1.83 18.82 15.40
N GLU A 55 -1.22 19.43 16.43
CA GLU A 55 -1.57 20.78 16.90
C GLU A 55 -1.31 21.87 15.85
N ALA A 56 -0.25 21.74 15.05
CA ALA A 56 0.03 22.71 13.98
C ALA A 56 -0.97 22.62 12.83
N ILE A 57 -1.38 21.40 12.45
CA ILE A 57 -2.42 21.16 11.44
C ILE A 57 -3.78 21.66 11.95
N GLU A 58 -4.13 21.39 13.21
CA GLU A 58 -5.35 21.91 13.84
C GLU A 58 -5.37 23.45 13.80
N ALA A 59 -4.26 24.09 14.16
CA ALA A 59 -4.15 25.55 14.08
C ALA A 59 -4.31 26.08 12.65
N ALA A 60 -3.77 25.37 11.64
CA ALA A 60 -3.95 25.73 10.24
C ALA A 60 -5.42 25.62 9.80
N LEU A 61 -6.09 24.53 10.18
CA LEU A 61 -7.51 24.29 9.86
C LEU A 61 -8.44 25.35 10.48
N VAL A 62 -8.06 25.93 11.63
CA VAL A 62 -8.80 27.03 12.25
C VAL A 62 -8.45 28.38 11.61
N HIS A 63 -7.17 28.63 11.31
CA HIS A 63 -6.70 29.97 10.94
C HIS A 63 -6.80 30.26 9.44
N TRP A 64 -6.46 29.30 8.57
CA TRP A 64 -6.37 29.52 7.12
C TRP A 64 -7.72 29.82 6.44
N PRO A 65 -8.86 29.22 6.85
CA PRO A 65 -10.15 29.61 6.27
C PRO A 65 -10.52 31.08 6.47
N VAL A 66 -10.00 31.71 7.54
CA VAL A 66 -10.29 33.11 7.88
C VAL A 66 -9.24 34.06 7.31
N SER A 67 -7.96 33.68 7.40
CA SER A 67 -6.81 34.55 7.06
C SER A 67 -6.23 34.31 5.67
N GLY A 68 -6.71 33.28 4.97
CA GLY A 68 -6.12 32.75 3.74
C GLY A 68 -4.97 31.78 4.02
N VAL A 69 -4.69 30.91 3.04
CA VAL A 69 -3.51 30.03 3.08
C VAL A 69 -2.25 30.89 2.92
N PRO A 70 -1.26 30.81 3.84
CA PRO A 70 -0.03 31.59 3.73
C PRO A 70 0.73 31.27 2.43
N PRO A 71 1.50 32.22 1.86
CA PRO A 71 2.32 31.97 0.66
C PRO A 71 3.34 30.84 0.82
N LYS A 72 3.74 30.54 2.07
CA LYS A 72 4.64 29.43 2.44
C LYS A 72 4.01 28.56 3.54
N PRO A 73 3.06 27.66 3.18
CA PRO A 73 2.28 26.88 4.15
C PRO A 73 3.16 26.00 5.05
N GLY A 74 4.12 25.28 4.46
CA GLY A 74 5.03 24.39 5.20
C GLY A 74 5.90 25.13 6.22
N ALA A 75 6.41 26.32 5.88
CA ALA A 75 7.17 27.17 6.80
C ALA A 75 6.32 27.67 7.98
N TRP A 76 5.05 28.03 7.71
CA TRP A 76 4.09 28.40 8.75
C TRP A 76 3.83 27.22 9.70
N LEU A 77 3.52 26.04 9.14
CA LEU A 77 3.26 24.81 9.90
C LEU A 77 4.45 24.42 10.79
N MET A 78 5.67 24.45 10.24
CA MET A 78 6.91 24.19 10.98
C MET A 78 7.12 25.18 12.13
N THR A 79 6.87 26.47 11.89
CA THR A 79 7.00 27.50 12.92
C THR A 79 6.00 27.28 14.05
N THR A 80 4.73 26.99 13.70
CA THR A 80 3.68 26.68 14.66
C THR A 80 4.02 25.44 15.48
N ALA A 81 4.40 24.34 14.84
CA ALA A 81 4.78 23.10 15.51
C ALA A 81 5.97 23.28 16.47
N ARG A 82 6.99 24.07 16.07
CA ARG A 82 8.13 24.37 16.95
C ARG A 82 7.75 25.14 18.20
N ARG A 83 6.87 26.16 18.07
CA ARG A 83 6.38 26.93 19.22
C ARG A 83 5.67 26.01 20.21
N ARG A 84 4.78 25.15 19.71
CA ARG A 84 4.09 24.13 20.51
C ARG A 84 5.05 23.17 21.20
N ALA A 85 6.07 22.68 20.50
CA ALA A 85 7.10 21.82 21.07
C ALA A 85 7.81 22.51 22.25
N VAL A 86 8.29 23.74 22.07
CA VAL A 86 8.95 24.51 23.14
C VAL A 86 8.02 24.72 24.34
N ASP A 87 6.76 25.07 24.11
CA ASP A 87 5.78 25.28 25.18
C ASP A 87 5.48 23.99 25.96
N ARG A 88 5.53 22.83 25.29
CA ARG A 88 5.36 21.51 25.91
C ARG A 88 6.57 21.16 26.78
N LEU A 89 7.77 21.32 26.22
CA LEU A 89 9.03 21.04 26.92
C LEU A 89 9.23 21.93 28.16
N ARG A 90 8.69 23.15 28.15
CA ARG A 90 8.68 24.05 29.31
C ARG A 90 7.70 23.62 30.41
N ARG A 91 6.60 22.94 30.07
CA ARG A 91 5.54 22.56 31.02
C ARG A 91 5.86 21.29 31.81
N ASP A 92 6.64 20.36 31.25
CA ASP A 92 7.08 19.18 32.00
C ASP A 92 8.19 19.54 33.00
N ARG A 93 7.87 19.56 34.30
CA ARG A 93 8.81 19.93 35.38
C ARG A 93 10.02 18.99 35.51
N ALA A 94 9.92 17.73 35.08
CA ALA A 94 11.06 16.81 34.96
C ALA A 94 11.98 17.16 33.77
N TYR A 95 11.48 17.93 32.79
CA TYR A 95 12.19 18.37 31.60
C TYR A 95 12.97 19.67 31.83
N ALA A 96 12.62 20.50 32.83
CA ALA A 96 13.43 21.66 33.22
C ALA A 96 14.89 21.28 33.60
N ALA A 97 15.11 20.05 34.08
CA ALA A 97 16.45 19.49 34.32
C ALA A 97 17.15 18.97 33.04
N ARG A 98 16.39 18.55 32.02
CA ARG A 98 16.91 18.17 30.68
C ARG A 98 17.13 19.38 29.76
N LEU A 99 16.40 20.48 30.01
CA LEU A 99 16.52 21.78 29.35
C LEU A 99 17.85 22.48 29.68
N ALA A 100 18.64 21.98 30.63
CA ALA A 100 19.90 22.56 31.09
C ALA A 100 21.12 22.30 30.17
N LEU A 101 21.00 21.56 29.07
CA LEU A 101 22.11 21.41 28.11
C LEU A 101 21.67 21.69 26.66
N LEU A 102 21.90 22.93 26.21
CA LEU A 102 22.47 23.29 24.89
C LEU A 102 21.60 23.62 23.66
N GLN A 103 20.37 23.12 23.45
CA GLN A 103 19.75 23.27 22.10
C GLN A 103 18.74 24.42 21.92
N VAL A 104 17.97 24.81 22.94
CA VAL A 104 16.89 25.80 22.76
C VAL A 104 17.42 27.25 22.67
N GLU A 105 18.57 27.56 23.27
CA GLU A 105 19.20 28.88 23.16
C GLU A 105 20.08 29.03 21.90
N ALA A 106 20.72 27.95 21.44
CA ALA A 106 21.38 27.90 20.13
C ALA A 106 20.36 28.07 18.99
N ASP A 107 19.16 27.49 19.12
CA ASP A 107 18.03 27.64 18.18
C ASP A 107 17.36 29.03 18.19
N ARG A 108 17.59 29.86 19.22
CA ARG A 108 17.18 31.27 19.22
C ARG A 108 18.13 32.15 18.41
N ALA A 109 19.39 31.74 18.26
CA ALA A 109 20.42 32.44 17.50
C ALA A 109 20.55 31.92 16.06
N ALA A 110 20.27 30.63 15.81
CA ALA A 110 20.18 30.07 14.48
C ALA A 110 18.77 30.28 13.90
N GLY A 111 18.66 31.17 12.92
CA GLY A 111 17.45 31.31 12.11
C GLY A 111 16.96 29.95 11.58
N ALA A 112 15.66 29.86 11.28
CA ALA A 112 15.03 28.65 10.78
C ALA A 112 15.94 27.92 9.77
N PRO A 113 16.07 26.57 9.82
CA PRO A 113 16.78 25.85 8.78
C PRO A 113 16.21 26.30 7.45
N PRO A 114 17.05 26.48 6.42
CA PRO A 114 16.59 27.00 5.15
C PRO A 114 15.44 26.10 4.71
N ALA A 115 14.27 26.69 4.59
CA ALA A 115 13.25 26.09 3.75
C ALA A 115 13.89 25.90 2.36
N GLY A 116 13.41 24.92 1.58
CA GLY A 116 13.86 24.79 0.20
C GLY A 116 13.78 26.13 -0.56
N PRO A 117 14.36 26.23 -1.77
CA PRO A 117 14.40 27.48 -2.54
C PRO A 117 13.09 28.29 -2.53
N ASP A 118 11.94 27.59 -2.46
CA ASP A 118 10.59 28.17 -2.51
C ASP A 118 9.85 28.26 -1.16
N GLY A 119 10.43 27.82 -0.03
CA GLY A 119 9.72 27.77 1.25
C GLY A 119 9.16 26.39 1.62
N GLU A 120 9.43 25.37 0.81
CA GLU A 120 9.01 23.99 1.05
C GLU A 120 9.78 23.34 2.22
N LEU A 121 9.11 22.40 2.90
CA LEU A 121 9.74 21.55 3.89
C LEU A 121 10.72 20.57 3.22
N PRO A 122 11.94 20.38 3.77
CA PRO A 122 12.82 19.30 3.33
C PRO A 122 12.07 17.96 3.41
N ASP A 123 12.15 17.14 2.36
CA ASP A 123 11.49 15.84 2.35
C ASP A 123 12.34 14.81 3.12
N GLU A 124 12.19 14.83 4.44
CA GLU A 124 12.88 13.96 5.38
C GLU A 124 12.16 12.60 5.54
N ARG A 125 11.16 12.28 4.70
CA ARG A 125 10.34 11.07 4.93
C ARG A 125 11.12 9.77 4.80
N LEU A 126 12.25 9.76 4.08
CA LEU A 126 13.04 8.56 3.86
C LEU A 126 13.48 7.90 5.18
N GLN A 127 13.95 8.68 6.16
CA GLN A 127 14.31 8.14 7.49
C GLN A 127 13.10 7.51 8.19
N LEU A 128 11.88 8.07 8.04
CA LEU A 128 10.68 7.51 8.66
C LEU A 128 10.31 6.15 8.05
N PHE A 129 10.46 5.97 6.73
CA PHE A 129 10.27 4.65 6.11
C PHE A 129 11.14 3.60 6.80
N PHE A 130 12.43 3.87 6.98
CA PHE A 130 13.35 2.94 7.60
C PHE A 130 13.12 2.74 9.10
N THR A 131 12.72 3.79 9.83
CA THR A 131 12.41 3.67 11.26
C THR A 131 11.11 2.87 11.49
N CYS A 132 10.04 3.18 10.74
CA CYS A 132 8.77 2.46 10.84
C CYS A 132 8.88 1.00 10.37
N ALA A 133 9.74 0.73 9.37
CA ALA A 133 9.98 -0.62 8.87
C ALA A 133 11.12 -1.37 9.58
N HIS A 134 11.61 -0.88 10.72
CA HIS A 134 12.77 -1.48 11.38
C HIS A 134 12.49 -2.93 11.87
N PRO A 135 13.39 -3.90 11.65
CA PRO A 135 13.15 -5.32 11.96
C PRO A 135 12.95 -5.62 13.45
N ALA A 136 13.44 -4.76 14.35
CA ALA A 136 13.18 -4.85 15.79
C ALA A 136 11.69 -4.67 16.18
N LEU A 137 10.84 -4.24 15.23
CA LEU A 137 9.40 -4.11 15.39
C LEU A 137 8.69 -5.33 14.79
N PRO A 138 7.68 -5.90 15.47
CA PRO A 138 6.78 -6.89 14.90
C PRO A 138 6.17 -6.44 13.56
N ALA A 139 5.87 -7.37 12.65
CA ALA A 139 5.38 -7.04 11.31
C ALA A 139 4.13 -6.14 11.32
N GLU A 140 3.16 -6.47 12.15
CA GLU A 140 1.93 -5.68 12.30
C GLU A 140 2.19 -4.27 12.85
N ASP A 141 3.19 -4.11 13.73
CA ASP A 141 3.58 -2.81 14.27
C ASP A 141 4.24 -1.95 13.18
N ARG A 142 5.03 -2.55 12.28
CA ARG A 142 5.64 -1.85 11.14
C ARG A 142 4.59 -1.29 10.19
N VAL A 143 3.58 -2.08 9.86
CA VAL A 143 2.44 -1.66 9.03
C VAL A 143 1.63 -0.57 9.71
N ALA A 144 1.26 -0.75 10.99
CA ALA A 144 0.48 0.22 11.74
C ALA A 144 1.20 1.58 11.86
N LEU A 145 2.50 1.57 12.15
CA LEU A 145 3.30 2.79 12.21
C LEU A 145 3.46 3.46 10.85
N THR A 146 3.66 2.68 9.78
CA THR A 146 3.75 3.24 8.42
C THR A 146 2.46 3.94 8.03
N LEU A 147 1.30 3.33 8.30
CA LEU A 147 0.01 3.96 8.06
C LEU A 147 -0.21 5.21 8.93
N ARG A 148 0.16 5.16 10.20
CA ARG A 148 -0.02 6.30 11.12
C ARG A 148 0.91 7.49 10.79
N CYS A 149 2.17 7.20 10.53
CA CYS A 149 3.22 8.22 10.44
C CYS A 149 3.45 8.69 9.00
N LEU A 150 3.49 7.79 8.03
CA LEU A 150 3.79 8.14 6.63
C LEU A 150 2.51 8.38 5.81
N ALA A 151 1.51 7.50 5.97
CA ALA A 151 0.24 7.67 5.28
C ALA A 151 -0.65 8.76 5.91
N GLY A 152 -0.45 9.01 7.21
CA GLY A 152 -1.15 10.05 7.94
C GLY A 152 -2.55 9.69 8.39
N LEU A 153 -2.91 8.40 8.32
CA LEU A 153 -4.16 7.88 8.85
C LEU A 153 -4.26 8.16 10.35
N THR A 154 -5.47 8.47 10.80
CA THR A 154 -5.86 8.56 12.21
C THR A 154 -5.89 7.19 12.86
N THR A 155 -5.79 7.12 14.19
CA THR A 155 -5.88 5.85 14.92
C THR A 155 -7.17 5.06 14.61
N PRO A 156 -8.36 5.67 14.49
CA PRO A 156 -9.56 4.97 14.01
C PRO A 156 -9.42 4.38 12.60
N GLU A 157 -8.79 5.09 11.65
CA GLU A 157 -8.57 4.60 10.29
C GLU A 157 -7.60 3.42 10.25
N VAL A 158 -6.51 3.50 11.02
CA VAL A 158 -5.59 2.36 11.18
C VAL A 158 -6.30 1.19 11.88
N ALA A 159 -7.14 1.46 12.89
CA ALA A 159 -7.89 0.41 13.59
C ALA A 159 -8.87 -0.32 12.65
N ARG A 160 -9.62 0.43 11.84
CA ARG A 160 -10.46 -0.10 10.75
C ARG A 160 -9.64 -0.94 9.79
N THR A 161 -8.40 -0.53 9.52
CA THR A 161 -7.50 -1.28 8.64
C THR A 161 -7.12 -2.65 9.12
N PHE A 162 -6.98 -2.82 10.42
CA PHE A 162 -6.67 -4.11 11.04
C PHE A 162 -7.93 -4.84 11.53
N LEU A 163 -9.13 -4.29 11.30
CA LEU A 163 -10.39 -4.76 11.88
C LEU A 163 -10.31 -4.96 13.40
N LEU A 164 -9.60 -4.04 14.08
CA LEU A 164 -9.41 -4.05 15.52
C LEU A 164 -10.18 -2.91 16.20
N PRO A 165 -10.60 -3.07 17.47
CA PRO A 165 -11.11 -1.96 18.25
C PRO A 165 -10.11 -0.80 18.33
N GLN A 166 -10.59 0.44 18.24
CA GLN A 166 -9.75 1.65 18.28
C GLN A 166 -8.82 1.68 19.50
N ALA A 167 -9.31 1.28 20.68
CA ALA A 167 -8.52 1.25 21.91
C ALA A 167 -7.36 0.24 21.83
N THR A 168 -7.55 -0.90 21.15
CA THR A 168 -6.51 -1.91 20.94
C THR A 168 -5.43 -1.36 20.00
N MET A 169 -5.83 -0.70 18.91
CA MET A 169 -4.90 -0.08 17.97
C MET A 169 -4.11 1.07 18.62
N ALA A 170 -4.77 1.92 19.43
CA ALA A 170 -4.10 2.98 20.17
C ALA A 170 -2.98 2.43 21.07
N LYS A 171 -3.27 1.37 21.84
CA LYS A 171 -2.27 0.69 22.69
C LYS A 171 -1.14 0.08 21.85
N ARG A 172 -1.46 -0.49 20.68
CA ARG A 172 -0.46 -1.04 19.76
C ARG A 172 0.52 0.02 19.27
N ILE A 173 0.01 1.13 18.74
CA ILE A 173 0.83 2.25 18.25
C ILE A 173 1.73 2.78 19.36
N VAL A 174 1.19 3.00 20.57
CA VAL A 174 1.99 3.47 21.73
C VAL A 174 3.11 2.48 22.09
N ARG A 175 2.83 1.17 22.12
CA ARG A 175 3.85 0.15 22.40
C ARG A 175 4.93 0.11 21.31
N ALA A 176 4.55 0.23 20.05
CA ALA A 176 5.49 0.24 18.93
C ALA A 176 6.43 1.45 19.00
N LYS A 177 5.91 2.65 19.31
CA LYS A 177 6.73 3.85 19.52
C LYS A 177 7.65 3.74 20.74
N ASN A 178 7.15 3.18 21.85
CA ASN A 178 7.98 2.88 23.01
C ASN A 178 9.11 1.90 22.67
N LYS A 179 8.86 0.90 21.81
CA LYS A 179 9.89 -0.02 21.33
C LYS A 179 10.96 0.69 20.51
N ILE A 180 10.58 1.64 19.63
CA ILE A 180 11.52 2.51 18.91
C ILE A 180 12.45 3.24 19.88
N ARG A 181 11.88 3.87 20.91
CA ARG A 181 12.63 4.61 21.93
C ARG A 181 13.55 3.70 22.75
N GLN A 182 13.05 2.56 23.23
CA GLN A 182 13.80 1.60 24.05
C GLN A 182 14.95 0.95 23.28
N ALA A 183 14.72 0.58 22.02
CA ALA A 183 15.73 0.01 21.14
C ALA A 183 16.69 1.05 20.56
N ARG A 184 16.48 2.35 20.85
CA ARG A 184 17.28 3.48 20.34
C ARG A 184 17.44 3.43 18.81
N ILE A 185 16.35 3.11 18.12
CA ILE A 185 16.36 3.03 16.66
C ILE A 185 16.64 4.44 16.12
N PRO A 186 17.70 4.62 15.31
CA PRO A 186 18.07 5.94 14.86
C PRO A 186 17.06 6.46 13.83
N PHE A 187 16.76 7.76 13.91
CA PHE A 187 16.01 8.49 12.89
C PHE A 187 17.00 9.05 11.86
N ARG A 188 17.53 8.16 11.03
CA ARG A 188 18.44 8.48 9.93
C ARG A 188 18.12 7.64 8.71
N VAL A 189 18.54 8.13 7.54
CA VAL A 189 18.64 7.28 6.36
C VAL A 189 19.80 6.29 6.58
N PRO A 190 19.63 4.99 6.30
CA PRO A 190 20.73 4.03 6.31
C PRO A 190 21.86 4.49 5.37
N ASP A 191 23.09 4.16 5.72
CA ASP A 191 24.22 4.42 4.84
C ASP A 191 24.09 3.54 3.58
N ALA A 192 24.77 3.91 2.50
CA ALA A 192 24.65 3.21 1.21
C ALA A 192 24.95 1.69 1.30
N HIS A 193 25.81 1.27 2.22
CA HIS A 193 26.14 -0.14 2.45
C HIS A 193 25.09 -0.89 3.28
N GLU A 194 24.29 -0.20 4.09
CA GLU A 194 23.19 -0.77 4.88
C GLU A 194 21.88 -0.84 4.07
N LEU A 195 21.75 0.00 3.04
CA LEU A 195 20.55 0.13 2.23
C LEU A 195 20.06 -1.20 1.63
N PRO A 196 20.91 -2.08 1.04
CA PRO A 196 20.47 -3.35 0.47
C PRO A 196 19.82 -4.29 1.48
N GLU A 197 20.25 -4.26 2.75
CA GLU A 197 19.66 -5.09 3.81
C GLU A 197 18.36 -4.47 4.35
N ARG A 198 18.28 -3.13 4.39
CA ARG A 198 17.19 -2.40 5.03
C ARG A 198 16.00 -2.12 4.11
N LEU A 199 16.24 -1.89 2.83
CA LEU A 199 15.21 -1.55 1.84
C LEU A 199 14.17 -2.66 1.65
N PRO A 200 14.52 -3.96 1.61
CA PRO A 200 13.53 -5.04 1.47
C PRO A 200 12.42 -4.99 2.53
N GLY A 201 12.76 -4.65 3.78
CA GLY A 201 11.77 -4.51 4.85
C GLY A 201 10.79 -3.36 4.62
N VAL A 202 11.25 -2.24 4.05
CA VAL A 202 10.38 -1.10 3.68
C VAL A 202 9.44 -1.51 2.54
N LEU A 203 9.98 -2.12 1.50
CA LEU A 203 9.21 -2.59 0.33
C LEU A 203 8.15 -3.61 0.75
N GLN A 204 8.51 -4.55 1.62
CA GLN A 204 7.58 -5.54 2.15
C GLN A 204 6.42 -4.87 2.89
N VAL A 205 6.68 -3.88 3.75
CA VAL A 205 5.62 -3.18 4.49
C VAL A 205 4.66 -2.45 3.54
N ILE A 206 5.19 -1.75 2.53
CA ILE A 206 4.37 -1.07 1.52
C ILE A 206 3.53 -2.09 0.75
N TYR A 207 4.14 -3.20 0.31
CA TYR A 207 3.44 -4.25 -0.42
C TYR A 207 2.37 -4.96 0.42
N SER A 208 2.60 -5.13 1.73
CA SER A 208 1.60 -5.69 2.65
C SER A 208 0.38 -4.77 2.77
N ILE A 209 0.58 -3.46 2.87
CA ILE A 209 -0.52 -2.48 2.86
C ILE A 209 -1.30 -2.59 1.54
N PHE A 210 -0.58 -2.66 0.42
CA PHE A 210 -1.20 -2.79 -0.89
C PHE A 210 -2.00 -4.08 -1.03
N THR A 211 -1.44 -5.22 -0.61
CA THR A 211 -2.11 -6.53 -0.71
C THR A 211 -3.43 -6.54 0.05
N GLU A 212 -3.45 -5.99 1.27
CA GLU A 212 -4.68 -5.85 2.06
C GLU A 212 -5.70 -4.88 1.43
N GLY A 213 -5.22 -3.86 0.72
CA GLY A 213 -6.08 -2.95 -0.06
C GLY A 213 -6.63 -3.58 -1.34
N TYR A 214 -5.80 -4.36 -2.02
CA TYR A 214 -6.09 -4.98 -3.31
C TYR A 214 -7.08 -6.15 -3.18
N ALA A 215 -6.85 -7.04 -2.21
CA ALA A 215 -7.68 -8.19 -1.92
C ALA A 215 -7.91 -8.24 -0.41
N ALA A 216 -9.08 -7.77 0.02
CA ALA A 216 -9.41 -7.71 1.44
C ALA A 216 -9.39 -9.13 2.03
N SER A 217 -8.64 -9.31 3.11
CA SER A 217 -8.50 -10.62 3.75
C SER A 217 -9.77 -11.07 4.48
N SER A 218 -10.65 -10.12 4.81
CA SER A 218 -11.93 -10.37 5.46
C SER A 218 -12.87 -9.17 5.35
N GLY A 219 -14.16 -9.38 5.65
CA GLY A 219 -15.19 -8.34 5.62
C GLY A 219 -16.16 -8.49 4.45
N PRO A 220 -17.07 -7.50 4.27
CA PRO A 220 -18.08 -7.54 3.22
C PRO A 220 -17.53 -7.16 1.84
N ASP A 221 -16.45 -6.37 1.79
CA ASP A 221 -15.89 -5.82 0.56
C ASP A 221 -14.75 -6.69 0.03
N LEU A 222 -14.65 -6.82 -1.30
CA LEU A 222 -13.52 -7.50 -1.96
C LEU A 222 -12.24 -6.65 -1.96
N GLN A 223 -12.38 -5.33 -1.91
CA GLN A 223 -11.28 -4.38 -2.05
C GLN A 223 -11.42 -3.22 -1.09
N ARG A 224 -10.29 -2.69 -0.64
CA ARG A 224 -10.17 -1.50 0.18
C ARG A 224 -9.28 -0.50 -0.56
N LEU A 225 -9.89 0.14 -1.56
CA LEU A 225 -9.19 0.96 -2.55
C LEU A 225 -8.41 2.10 -1.89
N ASP A 226 -8.92 2.65 -0.79
CA ASP A 226 -8.26 3.66 0.03
C ASP A 226 -6.86 3.23 0.48
N LEU A 227 -6.69 1.97 0.90
CA LEU A 227 -5.39 1.43 1.28
C LEU A 227 -4.47 1.16 0.10
N ALA A 228 -5.02 0.63 -1.00
CA ALA A 228 -4.25 0.34 -2.19
C ALA A 228 -3.67 1.62 -2.81
N GLU A 229 -4.50 2.66 -2.93
CA GLU A 229 -4.10 3.99 -3.40
C GLU A 229 -3.05 4.62 -2.48
N GLU A 230 -3.20 4.44 -1.17
CA GLU A 230 -2.24 4.95 -0.21
C GLU A 230 -0.88 4.22 -0.28
N ALA A 231 -0.87 2.91 -0.46
CA ALA A 231 0.38 2.18 -0.71
C ALA A 231 1.08 2.63 -2.00
N ILE A 232 0.31 2.86 -3.09
CA ILE A 232 0.84 3.43 -4.33
C ILE A 232 1.42 4.83 -4.09
N ARG A 233 0.74 5.67 -3.31
CA ARG A 233 1.24 7.01 -2.93
C ARG A 233 2.57 6.90 -2.19
N LEU A 234 2.67 5.99 -1.21
CA LEU A 234 3.91 5.74 -0.47
C LEU A 234 5.04 5.24 -1.36
N ALA A 235 4.78 4.31 -2.29
CA ALA A 235 5.78 3.87 -3.24
C ALA A 235 6.22 4.96 -4.22
N ARG A 236 5.31 5.85 -4.65
CA ARG A 236 5.67 7.04 -5.45
C ARG A 236 6.58 8.00 -4.67
N ILE A 237 6.30 8.21 -3.37
CA ILE A 237 7.20 8.99 -2.49
C ILE A 237 8.57 8.32 -2.43
N LEU A 238 8.61 7.02 -2.15
CA LEU A 238 9.86 6.26 -2.06
C LEU A 238 10.64 6.30 -3.38
N ARG A 239 9.97 6.17 -4.53
CA ARG A 239 10.55 6.26 -5.87
C ARG A 239 11.21 7.60 -6.13
N ARG A 240 10.60 8.71 -5.67
CA ARG A 240 11.20 10.05 -5.77
C ARG A 240 12.42 10.20 -4.87
N LEU A 241 12.38 9.62 -3.68
CA LEU A 241 13.49 9.70 -2.70
C LEU A 241 14.66 8.78 -3.04
N LEU A 242 14.40 7.67 -3.75
CA LEU A 242 15.37 6.67 -4.17
C LEU A 242 15.26 6.41 -5.70
N PRO A 243 15.58 7.41 -6.56
CA PRO A 243 15.40 7.30 -8.00
C PRO A 243 16.35 6.30 -8.68
N GLY A 244 17.41 5.87 -8.02
CA GLY A 244 18.32 4.83 -8.52
C GLY A 244 17.94 3.40 -8.13
N GLU A 245 17.03 3.22 -7.17
CA GLU A 245 16.72 1.90 -6.62
C GLU A 245 15.70 1.15 -7.49
N ARG A 246 16.17 0.13 -8.18
CA ARG A 246 15.39 -0.63 -9.18
C ARG A 246 14.22 -1.39 -8.57
N GLU A 247 14.39 -1.95 -7.37
CA GLU A 247 13.31 -2.67 -6.67
C GLU A 247 12.19 -1.74 -6.19
N VAL A 248 12.48 -0.44 -5.97
CA VAL A 248 11.43 0.55 -5.70
C VAL A 248 10.59 0.79 -6.96
N ALA A 249 11.23 0.86 -8.14
CA ALA A 249 10.53 0.94 -9.41
C ALA A 249 9.71 -0.33 -9.69
N GLY A 250 10.28 -1.51 -9.44
CA GLY A 250 9.60 -2.80 -9.59
C GLY A 250 8.36 -2.91 -8.69
N LEU A 251 8.46 -2.54 -7.41
CA LEU A 251 7.31 -2.56 -6.51
C LEU A 251 6.21 -1.59 -6.96
N LEU A 252 6.58 -0.36 -7.33
CA LEU A 252 5.60 0.61 -7.81
C LEU A 252 4.91 0.11 -9.10
N ALA A 253 5.68 -0.44 -10.04
CA ALA A 253 5.17 -1.02 -11.27
C ALA A 253 4.15 -2.14 -10.99
N LEU A 254 4.53 -3.10 -10.15
CA LEU A 254 3.67 -4.22 -9.74
C LEU A 254 2.33 -3.71 -9.19
N MET A 255 2.37 -2.76 -8.28
CA MET A 255 1.16 -2.23 -7.66
C MET A 255 0.30 -1.45 -8.65
N LEU A 256 0.89 -0.66 -9.56
CA LEU A 256 0.14 0.06 -10.60
C LEU A 256 -0.56 -0.89 -11.56
N LEU A 257 0.15 -1.90 -12.07
CA LEU A 257 -0.38 -2.91 -12.99
C LEU A 257 -1.53 -3.70 -12.34
N ILE A 258 -1.32 -4.17 -11.11
CA ILE A 258 -2.40 -4.81 -10.35
C ILE A 258 -3.56 -3.83 -10.13
N HIS A 259 -3.32 -2.58 -9.74
CA HIS A 259 -4.39 -1.64 -9.41
C HIS A 259 -5.12 -1.08 -10.63
N ALA A 260 -4.52 -1.12 -11.82
CA ALA A 260 -5.13 -0.67 -13.06
C ALA A 260 -6.45 -1.40 -13.36
N ARG A 261 -6.56 -2.65 -12.92
CA ARG A 261 -7.73 -3.50 -13.16
C ARG A 261 -8.85 -3.36 -12.13
N ARG A 262 -8.68 -2.52 -11.11
CA ARG A 262 -9.61 -2.40 -9.95
C ARG A 262 -11.08 -2.31 -10.34
N ALA A 263 -11.41 -1.50 -11.36
CA ALA A 263 -12.78 -1.28 -11.79
C ALA A 263 -13.42 -2.54 -12.42
N ALA A 264 -12.63 -3.46 -12.95
CA ALA A 264 -13.13 -4.66 -13.62
C ALA A 264 -13.29 -5.86 -12.69
N ARG A 265 -12.75 -5.83 -11.47
CA ARG A 265 -12.72 -6.99 -10.55
C ARG A 265 -14.03 -7.28 -9.85
N ILE A 266 -14.91 -6.30 -9.80
CA ILE A 266 -16.20 -6.38 -9.12
C ILE A 266 -17.28 -6.06 -10.14
N GLY A 267 -18.27 -6.95 -10.22
CA GLY A 267 -19.43 -6.75 -11.07
C GLY A 267 -20.48 -5.83 -10.43
N PRO A 268 -21.56 -5.47 -11.16
CA PRO A 268 -22.54 -4.48 -10.69
C PRO A 268 -23.23 -4.84 -9.37
N GLY A 269 -23.29 -6.13 -9.00
CA GLY A 269 -23.90 -6.63 -7.77
C GLY A 269 -22.91 -6.90 -6.63
N GLY A 270 -21.64 -6.50 -6.77
CA GLY A 270 -20.60 -6.78 -5.77
C GLY A 270 -19.94 -8.16 -5.91
N GLU A 271 -20.28 -8.91 -6.95
CA GLU A 271 -19.72 -10.22 -7.24
C GLU A 271 -18.26 -10.15 -7.72
N LEU A 272 -17.50 -11.19 -7.39
CA LEU A 272 -16.15 -11.38 -7.88
C LEU A 272 -16.16 -11.72 -9.37
N VAL A 273 -15.36 -11.00 -10.16
CA VAL A 273 -15.15 -11.23 -11.60
C VAL A 273 -13.75 -11.78 -11.83
N LEU A 274 -13.66 -12.97 -12.44
CA LEU A 274 -12.37 -13.61 -12.72
C LEU A 274 -11.56 -12.86 -13.80
N LEU A 275 -10.27 -13.17 -13.91
CA LEU A 275 -9.37 -12.44 -14.83
C LEU A 275 -9.75 -12.60 -16.30
N ASP A 276 -10.22 -13.79 -16.68
CA ASP A 276 -10.72 -14.12 -18.02
C ASP A 276 -12.09 -13.49 -18.32
N GLU A 277 -12.88 -13.21 -17.29
CA GLU A 277 -14.19 -12.55 -17.39
C GLU A 277 -14.11 -11.02 -17.28
N GLN A 278 -12.96 -10.47 -16.89
CA GLN A 278 -12.76 -9.03 -16.70
C GLN A 278 -12.83 -8.28 -18.04
N ASP A 279 -13.70 -7.26 -18.10
CA ASP A 279 -13.71 -6.30 -19.20
C ASP A 279 -12.43 -5.45 -19.18
N ARG A 280 -11.49 -5.77 -20.08
CA ARG A 280 -10.21 -5.08 -20.23
C ARG A 280 -10.37 -3.63 -20.71
N GLY A 281 -11.50 -3.27 -21.32
CA GLY A 281 -11.82 -1.88 -21.68
C GLY A 281 -11.99 -0.97 -20.47
N ARG A 282 -12.25 -1.54 -19.29
CA ARG A 282 -12.36 -0.82 -18.01
C ARG A 282 -11.03 -0.70 -17.26
N TRP A 283 -9.93 -1.21 -17.81
CA TRP A 283 -8.62 -1.12 -17.18
C TRP A 283 -8.02 0.28 -17.38
N ASP A 284 -7.36 0.77 -16.33
CA ASP A 284 -6.74 2.09 -16.31
C ASP A 284 -5.46 2.11 -17.17
N ARG A 285 -5.60 2.57 -18.41
CA ARG A 285 -4.50 2.64 -19.38
C ARG A 285 -3.33 3.49 -18.90
N THR A 286 -3.61 4.58 -18.19
CA THR A 286 -2.56 5.47 -17.66
C THR A 286 -1.69 4.73 -16.65
N MET A 287 -2.30 3.97 -15.74
CA MET A 287 -1.55 3.16 -14.77
C MET A 287 -0.78 2.01 -15.44
N ILE A 288 -1.36 1.39 -16.47
CA ILE A 288 -0.68 0.33 -17.24
C ILE A 288 0.57 0.88 -17.92
N GLU A 289 0.45 2.01 -18.62
CA GLU A 289 1.57 2.65 -19.34
C GLU A 289 2.68 3.12 -18.39
N GLU A 290 2.31 3.70 -17.24
CA GLU A 290 3.27 4.04 -16.17
C GLU A 290 3.96 2.78 -15.62
N GLY A 291 3.18 1.74 -15.33
CA GLY A 291 3.66 0.47 -14.82
C GLY A 291 4.66 -0.21 -15.76
N GLN A 292 4.32 -0.33 -17.05
CA GLN A 292 5.19 -0.91 -18.08
C GLN A 292 6.51 -0.16 -18.21
N THR A 293 6.47 1.18 -18.19
CA THR A 293 7.68 2.01 -18.21
C THR A 293 8.59 1.71 -17.02
N LEU A 294 7.99 1.55 -15.84
CA LEU A 294 8.72 1.22 -14.60
C LEU A 294 9.24 -0.23 -14.59
N VAL A 295 8.55 -1.18 -15.21
CA VAL A 295 9.06 -2.56 -15.40
C VAL A 295 10.37 -2.55 -16.15
N VAL A 296 10.44 -1.83 -17.28
CA VAL A 296 11.68 -1.71 -18.06
C VAL A 296 12.81 -1.13 -17.21
N ALA A 297 12.52 -0.09 -16.43
CA ALA A 297 13.51 0.51 -15.53
C ALA A 297 13.96 -0.46 -14.41
N ALA A 298 13.05 -1.27 -13.87
CA ALA A 298 13.36 -2.23 -12.81
C ALA A 298 14.24 -3.40 -13.29
N LEU A 299 14.06 -3.84 -14.55
CA LEU A 299 14.80 -4.96 -15.13
C LEU A 299 16.11 -4.56 -15.82
N THR A 300 16.33 -3.28 -16.09
CA THR A 300 17.56 -2.79 -16.76
C THR A 300 18.71 -2.64 -15.77
N GLY A 301 19.96 -2.88 -16.21
CA GLY A 301 21.16 -2.47 -15.47
C GLY A 301 21.69 -3.44 -14.40
N GLY A 302 21.35 -4.73 -14.46
CA GLY A 302 21.88 -5.76 -13.56
C GLY A 302 20.90 -6.93 -13.38
N PRO A 303 21.21 -7.90 -12.49
CA PRO A 303 20.28 -8.99 -12.18
C PRO A 303 18.90 -8.46 -11.76
N PRO A 304 17.81 -9.13 -12.16
CA PRO A 304 16.47 -8.68 -11.83
C PRO A 304 16.19 -8.94 -10.35
N GLY A 305 15.45 -8.02 -9.71
CA GLY A 305 15.02 -8.17 -8.33
C GLY A 305 13.62 -8.79 -8.21
N PHE A 306 13.23 -9.13 -6.98
CA PHE A 306 12.00 -9.85 -6.67
C PHE A 306 10.75 -9.13 -7.18
N TYR A 307 10.61 -7.84 -6.87
CA TYR A 307 9.44 -7.06 -7.30
C TYR A 307 9.49 -6.73 -8.79
N GLY A 308 10.68 -6.49 -9.35
CA GLY A 308 10.84 -6.29 -10.80
C GLY A 308 10.31 -7.47 -11.62
N VAL A 309 10.64 -8.71 -11.21
CA VAL A 309 10.16 -9.92 -11.89
C VAL A 309 8.65 -10.09 -11.74
N GLN A 310 8.10 -9.86 -10.54
CA GLN A 310 6.64 -9.91 -10.33
C GLN A 310 5.91 -8.85 -11.18
N ALA A 311 6.46 -7.64 -11.30
CA ALA A 311 5.90 -6.59 -12.14
C ALA A 311 5.91 -6.98 -13.62
N ALA A 312 6.96 -7.66 -14.09
CA ALA A 312 7.02 -8.18 -15.45
C ALA A 312 5.91 -9.22 -15.72
N ILE A 313 5.64 -10.12 -14.77
CA ILE A 313 4.53 -11.07 -14.88
C ILE A 313 3.18 -10.33 -14.97
N ALA A 314 2.97 -9.32 -14.12
CA ALA A 314 1.76 -8.50 -14.17
C ALA A 314 1.62 -7.74 -15.50
N ALA A 315 2.71 -7.22 -16.06
CA ALA A 315 2.70 -6.51 -17.33
C ALA A 315 2.28 -7.41 -18.49
N LEU A 316 2.72 -8.68 -18.54
CA LEU A 316 2.32 -9.62 -19.58
C LEU A 316 0.81 -9.92 -19.56
N HIS A 317 0.21 -9.94 -18.36
CA HIS A 317 -1.25 -10.01 -18.26
C HIS A 317 -1.92 -8.75 -18.79
N ASP A 318 -1.38 -7.58 -18.48
CA ASP A 318 -1.97 -6.28 -18.84
C ASP A 318 -1.79 -5.91 -20.33
N GLU A 319 -0.77 -6.48 -20.99
CA GLU A 319 -0.47 -6.32 -22.42
C GLU A 319 -1.36 -7.14 -23.34
N ALA A 320 -1.80 -8.32 -22.89
CA ALA A 320 -2.58 -9.22 -23.71
C ALA A 320 -3.98 -8.65 -24.04
N ALA A 321 -4.56 -9.04 -25.17
CA ALA A 321 -5.92 -8.66 -25.53
C ALA A 321 -6.96 -9.49 -24.75
N ASP A 322 -6.60 -10.72 -24.40
CA ASP A 322 -7.40 -11.67 -23.65
C ASP A 322 -6.48 -12.72 -22.96
N VAL A 323 -7.07 -13.67 -22.26
CA VAL A 323 -6.32 -14.74 -21.56
C VAL A 323 -5.67 -15.72 -22.54
N ALA A 324 -6.27 -15.94 -23.71
CA ALA A 324 -5.75 -16.87 -24.72
C ALA A 324 -4.48 -16.34 -25.41
N THR A 325 -4.36 -15.02 -25.52
CA THR A 325 -3.22 -14.30 -26.13
C THR A 325 -2.14 -13.91 -25.12
N THR A 326 -2.30 -14.25 -23.84
CA THR A 326 -1.27 -14.01 -22.81
C THR A 326 -0.03 -14.87 -23.07
N ASP A 327 1.17 -14.29 -22.97
CA ASP A 327 2.44 -15.01 -23.16
C ASP A 327 2.77 -15.91 -21.94
N TRP A 328 2.06 -17.04 -21.85
CA TRP A 328 2.27 -18.05 -20.82
C TRP A 328 3.69 -18.65 -20.82
N PRO A 329 4.34 -18.92 -21.97
CA PRO A 329 5.76 -19.30 -22.00
C PRO A 329 6.67 -18.33 -21.24
N GLN A 330 6.52 -17.03 -21.49
CA GLN A 330 7.32 -16.01 -20.81
C GLN A 330 6.95 -15.89 -19.32
N ILE A 331 5.66 -15.97 -18.96
CA ILE A 331 5.23 -15.98 -17.56
C ILE A 331 5.85 -17.14 -16.78
N VAL A 332 5.86 -18.35 -17.34
CA VAL A 332 6.50 -19.52 -16.68
C VAL A 332 8.00 -19.28 -16.49
N ALA A 333 8.69 -18.76 -17.51
CA ALA A 333 10.11 -18.43 -17.40
C ALA A 333 10.40 -17.36 -16.33
N LEU A 334 9.52 -16.37 -16.18
CA LEU A 334 9.63 -15.37 -15.11
C LEU A 334 9.38 -15.98 -13.72
N TYR A 335 8.46 -16.94 -13.60
CA TYR A 335 8.31 -17.71 -12.36
C TYR A 335 9.53 -18.58 -12.05
N ASP A 336 10.18 -19.16 -13.05
CA ASP A 336 11.46 -19.87 -12.86
C ASP A 336 12.54 -18.94 -12.30
N VAL A 337 12.67 -17.72 -12.86
CA VAL A 337 13.56 -16.70 -12.32
C VAL A 337 13.18 -16.34 -10.88
N LEU A 338 11.89 -16.14 -10.61
CA LEU A 338 11.41 -15.76 -9.29
C LEU A 338 11.69 -16.85 -8.23
N LEU A 339 11.53 -18.13 -8.58
CA LEU A 339 11.90 -19.25 -7.71
C LEU A 339 13.40 -19.31 -7.42
N SER A 340 14.25 -18.89 -8.36
CA SER A 340 15.69 -18.80 -8.13
C SER A 340 16.08 -17.68 -7.16
N ILE A 341 15.29 -16.61 -7.11
CA ILE A 341 15.47 -15.46 -6.20
C ILE A 341 14.92 -15.78 -4.81
N ASP A 342 13.70 -16.32 -4.75
CA ASP A 342 13.00 -16.66 -3.50
C ASP A 342 12.28 -18.01 -3.65
N PRO A 343 12.87 -19.12 -3.15
CA PRO A 343 12.25 -20.44 -3.17
C PRO A 343 11.04 -20.52 -2.22
N SER A 344 9.88 -20.06 -2.70
CA SER A 344 8.64 -20.02 -1.93
C SER A 344 7.58 -20.98 -2.48
N PRO A 345 6.87 -21.73 -1.62
CA PRO A 345 5.80 -22.62 -2.07
C PRO A 345 4.62 -21.87 -2.69
N VAL A 346 4.39 -20.61 -2.32
CA VAL A 346 3.38 -19.75 -2.96
C VAL A 346 3.78 -19.44 -4.40
N ILE A 347 5.07 -19.23 -4.66
CA ILE A 347 5.59 -18.96 -6.01
C ILE A 347 5.54 -20.25 -6.84
N ALA A 348 5.86 -21.41 -6.24
CA ALA A 348 5.73 -22.70 -6.90
C ALA A 348 4.28 -23.02 -7.28
N LEU A 349 3.32 -22.72 -6.39
CA LEU A 349 1.88 -22.81 -6.68
C LEU A 349 1.48 -21.92 -7.86
N ASN A 350 1.85 -20.64 -7.85
CA ASN A 350 1.52 -19.73 -8.94
C ASN A 350 2.15 -20.17 -10.28
N ARG A 351 3.38 -20.69 -10.23
CA ARG A 351 4.03 -21.29 -11.39
C ARG A 351 3.27 -22.51 -11.91
N ALA A 352 2.80 -23.40 -11.04
CA ALA A 352 2.03 -24.57 -11.45
C ALA A 352 0.75 -24.17 -12.21
N VAL A 353 0.08 -23.10 -11.78
CA VAL A 353 -1.06 -22.52 -12.52
C VAL A 353 -0.64 -21.99 -13.89
N ALA A 354 0.49 -21.27 -13.99
CA ALA A 354 1.00 -20.78 -15.27
C ALA A 354 1.38 -21.94 -16.22
N VAL A 355 1.99 -23.01 -15.70
CA VAL A 355 2.26 -24.25 -16.46
C VAL A 355 0.96 -24.89 -16.92
N ALA A 356 -0.08 -24.90 -16.08
CA ALA A 356 -1.39 -25.42 -16.46
C ALA A 356 -2.00 -24.71 -17.68
N LEU A 357 -1.75 -23.41 -17.80
CA LEU A 357 -2.25 -22.56 -18.88
C LEU A 357 -1.38 -22.63 -20.14
N ARG A 358 -0.08 -22.93 -19.98
CA ARG A 358 0.85 -23.16 -21.11
C ARG A 358 0.74 -24.56 -21.71
N ASP A 359 0.79 -25.59 -20.85
CA ASP A 359 1.04 -26.98 -21.25
C ASP A 359 -0.20 -27.89 -21.08
N GLY A 360 -1.17 -27.47 -20.27
CA GLY A 360 -2.39 -28.22 -20.02
C GLY A 360 -2.67 -28.47 -18.53
N PRO A 361 -3.95 -28.66 -18.16
CA PRO A 361 -4.37 -28.81 -16.76
C PRO A 361 -3.73 -30.03 -16.06
N GLU A 362 -3.39 -31.10 -16.78
CA GLU A 362 -2.70 -32.27 -16.25
C GLU A 362 -1.31 -31.92 -15.71
N GLN A 363 -0.51 -31.14 -16.46
CA GLN A 363 0.85 -30.76 -16.08
C GLN A 363 0.84 -29.84 -14.87
N GLY A 364 -0.09 -28.88 -14.84
CA GLY A 364 -0.28 -28.01 -13.69
C GLY A 364 -0.69 -28.80 -12.44
N LEU A 365 -1.64 -29.72 -12.58
CA LEU A 365 -2.12 -30.52 -11.45
C LEU A 365 -1.02 -31.41 -10.87
N ALA A 366 -0.17 -32.03 -11.72
CA ALA A 366 0.96 -32.81 -11.25
C ALA A 366 1.91 -31.97 -10.35
N LEU A 367 2.21 -30.74 -10.76
CA LEU A 367 3.02 -29.81 -9.96
C LEU A 367 2.31 -29.37 -8.67
N LEU A 368 0.99 -29.22 -8.67
CA LEU A 368 0.23 -28.95 -7.44
C LEU A 368 0.26 -30.13 -6.48
N ASP A 369 0.13 -31.36 -6.99
CA ASP A 369 0.15 -32.55 -6.16
C ASP A 369 1.52 -32.76 -5.47
N GLU A 370 2.63 -32.33 -6.10
CA GLU A 370 3.96 -32.26 -5.44
C GLU A 370 3.99 -31.33 -4.22
N LEU A 371 3.13 -30.30 -4.20
CA LEU A 371 3.03 -29.32 -3.12
C LEU A 371 2.05 -29.72 -2.00
N ALA A 372 1.30 -30.81 -2.15
CA ALA A 372 0.22 -31.20 -1.23
C ALA A 372 0.67 -31.39 0.23
N GLY A 373 1.94 -31.77 0.45
CA GLY A 373 2.50 -31.96 1.79
C GLY A 373 2.96 -30.68 2.50
N GLU A 374 3.10 -29.56 1.77
CA GLU A 374 3.75 -28.34 2.26
C GLU A 374 2.95 -27.68 3.39
N PRO A 375 3.52 -27.57 4.62
CA PRO A 375 2.83 -26.96 5.75
C PRO A 375 2.38 -25.53 5.51
N ARG A 376 3.14 -24.73 4.75
CA ARG A 376 2.80 -23.32 4.48
C ARG A 376 1.59 -23.13 3.58
N LEU A 377 1.21 -24.14 2.81
CA LEU A 377 0.01 -24.10 1.96
C LEU A 377 -1.22 -24.67 2.66
N ARG A 378 -1.05 -25.32 3.84
CA ARG A 378 -2.18 -25.77 4.66
C ARG A 378 -2.95 -24.55 5.16
N GLY A 379 -4.21 -24.44 4.76
CA GLY A 379 -5.03 -23.28 5.09
C GLY A 379 -4.79 -22.07 4.19
N TYR A 380 -4.10 -22.23 3.04
CA TYR A 380 -3.98 -21.20 2.02
C TYR A 380 -5.05 -21.42 0.93
N PRO A 381 -6.17 -20.65 0.92
CA PRO A 381 -7.29 -20.91 0.02
C PRO A 381 -6.91 -21.03 -1.46
N PRO A 382 -5.99 -20.21 -2.02
CA PRO A 382 -5.64 -20.30 -3.44
C PRO A 382 -5.09 -21.66 -3.88
N TYR A 383 -4.44 -22.42 -2.98
CA TYR A 383 -3.99 -23.77 -3.31
C TYR A 383 -5.17 -24.70 -3.60
N ALA A 384 -6.14 -24.76 -2.68
CA ALA A 384 -7.33 -25.60 -2.83
C ALA A 384 -8.18 -25.18 -4.04
N THR A 385 -8.33 -23.87 -4.26
CA THR A 385 -9.05 -23.33 -5.42
C THR A 385 -8.38 -23.70 -6.75
N ALA A 386 -7.06 -23.51 -6.87
CA ALA A 386 -6.31 -23.86 -8.08
C ALA A 386 -6.42 -25.35 -8.39
N ARG A 387 -6.27 -26.21 -7.37
CA ARG A 387 -6.40 -27.65 -7.51
C ARG A 387 -7.82 -28.06 -7.94
N ALA A 388 -8.84 -27.47 -7.33
CA ALA A 388 -10.24 -27.73 -7.68
C ALA A 388 -10.54 -27.37 -9.15
N GLU A 389 -10.04 -26.22 -9.61
CA GLU A 389 -10.24 -25.77 -10.98
C GLU A 389 -9.55 -26.69 -12.01
N LEU A 390 -8.30 -27.11 -11.76
CA LEU A 390 -7.62 -28.03 -12.67
C LEU A 390 -8.30 -29.40 -12.71
N LEU A 391 -8.74 -29.95 -11.57
CA LEU A 391 -9.51 -31.19 -11.52
C LEU A 391 -10.82 -31.08 -12.31
N TRP A 392 -11.51 -29.95 -12.19
CA TRP A 392 -12.74 -29.69 -12.92
C TRP A 392 -12.50 -29.68 -14.44
N ARG A 393 -11.47 -28.97 -14.90
CA ARG A 393 -11.09 -28.93 -16.33
C ARG A 393 -10.70 -30.30 -16.90
N LEU A 394 -10.27 -31.23 -16.06
CA LEU A 394 -9.97 -32.62 -16.40
C LEU A 394 -11.21 -33.55 -16.35
N GLY A 395 -12.39 -33.03 -16.05
CA GLY A 395 -13.60 -33.83 -15.88
C GLY A 395 -13.65 -34.66 -14.59
N ARG A 396 -12.77 -34.40 -13.61
CA ARG A 396 -12.70 -35.12 -12.33
C ARG A 396 -13.64 -34.51 -11.29
N GLY A 397 -14.93 -34.45 -11.63
CA GLY A 397 -15.99 -33.75 -10.89
C GLY A 397 -16.02 -34.03 -9.38
N PRO A 398 -16.06 -35.31 -8.92
CA PRO A 398 -16.09 -35.62 -7.48
C PRO A 398 -14.87 -35.10 -6.70
N GLU A 399 -13.69 -35.15 -7.30
CA GLU A 399 -12.45 -34.67 -6.69
C GLU A 399 -12.37 -33.14 -6.70
N ALA A 400 -12.82 -32.51 -7.78
CA ALA A 400 -12.97 -31.06 -7.87
C ALA A 400 -13.92 -30.55 -6.79
N ALA A 401 -15.06 -31.21 -6.60
CA ALA A 401 -16.02 -30.87 -5.55
C ALA A 401 -15.41 -30.97 -4.14
N ALA A 402 -14.60 -32.00 -3.87
CA ALA A 402 -13.89 -32.12 -2.59
C ALA A 402 -12.93 -30.95 -2.35
N ALA A 403 -12.13 -30.58 -3.35
CA ALA A 403 -11.20 -29.46 -3.26
C ALA A 403 -11.94 -28.10 -3.15
N TYR A 404 -13.06 -27.92 -3.84
CA TYR A 404 -13.90 -26.72 -3.70
C TYR A 404 -14.51 -26.58 -2.30
N ARG A 405 -14.88 -27.68 -1.63
CA ARG A 405 -15.34 -27.64 -0.23
C ARG A 405 -14.22 -27.20 0.73
N GLU A 406 -12.99 -27.65 0.50
CA GLU A 406 -11.83 -27.21 1.27
C GLU A 406 -11.57 -25.71 1.06
N ALA A 407 -11.55 -25.24 -0.19
CA ALA A 407 -11.41 -23.82 -0.52
C ALA A 407 -12.50 -22.98 0.16
N LEU A 408 -13.76 -23.44 0.12
CA LEU A 408 -14.88 -22.74 0.72
C LEU A 408 -14.77 -22.63 2.25
N ALA A 409 -14.20 -23.63 2.92
CA ALA A 409 -13.97 -23.60 4.37
C ALA A 409 -12.91 -22.56 4.78
N LEU A 410 -12.00 -22.21 3.86
CA LEU A 410 -10.89 -21.28 4.09
C LEU A 410 -11.17 -19.86 3.57
N ALA A 411 -12.17 -19.68 2.72
CA ALA A 411 -12.49 -18.40 2.08
C ALA A 411 -12.81 -17.29 3.10
N GLY A 412 -12.20 -16.12 2.87
CA GLY A 412 -12.17 -15.00 3.81
C GLY A 412 -13.30 -13.99 3.63
N THR A 413 -13.86 -13.90 2.43
CA THR A 413 -14.91 -12.92 2.07
C THR A 413 -16.18 -13.58 1.56
N GLU A 414 -17.33 -12.92 1.71
CA GLU A 414 -18.59 -13.49 1.22
C GLU A 414 -18.69 -13.58 -0.31
N PRO A 415 -18.19 -12.62 -1.10
CA PRO A 415 -18.18 -12.77 -2.56
C PRO A 415 -17.31 -13.93 -3.05
N GLU A 416 -16.17 -14.19 -2.41
CA GLU A 416 -15.35 -15.37 -2.67
C GLU A 416 -16.11 -16.67 -2.34
N ARG A 417 -16.75 -16.73 -1.16
CA ARG A 417 -17.59 -17.88 -0.77
C ARG A 417 -18.74 -18.11 -1.74
N ALA A 418 -19.40 -17.05 -2.21
CA ALA A 418 -20.49 -17.14 -3.17
C ALA A 418 -20.01 -17.73 -4.50
N HIS A 419 -18.85 -17.30 -4.99
CA HIS A 419 -18.20 -17.86 -6.17
C HIS A 419 -17.88 -19.35 -5.99
N LEU A 420 -17.20 -19.72 -4.90
CA LEU A 420 -16.83 -21.11 -4.63
C LEU A 420 -18.06 -22.03 -4.46
N ARG A 421 -19.13 -21.56 -3.81
CA ARG A 421 -20.42 -22.31 -3.74
C ARG A 421 -21.03 -22.53 -5.11
N ARG A 422 -20.92 -21.56 -6.03
CA ARG A 422 -21.41 -21.71 -7.41
C ARG A 422 -20.64 -22.80 -8.14
N ARG A 423 -19.30 -22.74 -8.12
CA ARG A 423 -18.42 -23.75 -8.73
C ARG A 423 -18.65 -25.14 -8.15
N LEU A 424 -18.80 -25.25 -6.84
CA LEU A 424 -19.11 -26.52 -6.18
C LEU A 424 -20.41 -27.15 -6.71
N ARG A 425 -21.48 -26.36 -6.86
CA ARG A 425 -22.76 -26.86 -7.41
C ARG A 425 -22.63 -27.33 -8.85
N GLU A 426 -21.84 -26.63 -9.67
CA GLU A 426 -21.55 -27.05 -11.05
C GLU A 426 -20.83 -28.40 -11.08
N CYS A 427 -19.84 -28.60 -10.20
CA CYS A 427 -19.15 -29.88 -10.06
C CYS A 427 -20.07 -31.02 -9.61
N GLU A 428 -20.95 -30.76 -8.64
CA GLU A 428 -21.90 -31.74 -8.10
C GLU A 428 -23.03 -32.06 -9.08
N ALA A 429 -23.36 -31.18 -10.03
CA ALA A 429 -24.38 -31.42 -11.04
C ALA A 429 -23.87 -32.19 -12.26
N ALA A 430 -22.55 -32.19 -12.51
CA ALA A 430 -21.93 -32.87 -13.66
C ALA A 430 -21.33 -34.24 -13.34
N GLY A 431 -21.09 -34.54 -12.06
CA GLY A 431 -20.73 -35.88 -11.57
C GLY A 431 -21.95 -36.68 -11.16
#